data_AF-A0A955KRP4-F1
#
_entry.id   AF-A0A955KRP4-F1
#
_cell.length_a   1.000
_cell.length_b   1.000
_cell.length_c   1.000
_cell.angle_alpha   90.00
_cell.angle_beta   90.00
_cell.angle_gamma   90.00
#
_symmetry.space_group_name_H-M   'P 1'
#
loop_
_entity.id
_entity.type
_entity.pdbx_description
1 polymer ?
#
loop_
_entity_poly.entity_id
_entity_poly.type
_entity_poly.pdbx_seq_one_letter_code
_entity_poly.pdbx_strand_id
1 'polypeptide(L)'
;MSITLIRIGLFLLAVLSPLLTFATLWQIKEWRIDRLKEHLRSEGYIRQLIGILRPVILVITLLSLQLTHLPTYAYIDACIAVMAGMALLQIIGRKQRYPRWTLKAMLLVLGALCINLALITLLHNNNWTLVGSLLAQPVILALVWALFLPIDRIMKRQMMQKAASLRQTYKNMMVIGITGSVGKTTTKELIAHLLAEKDIIFTPAYVNSEMGVSKWLLSELPRHSTDDALIAIIEMGAYRKGEIARLCGITQPTMGMITYIGSQHIALFGSQDALCNAKAELVQYLPQTGVAFINGDNELCQKALAHTKAKHIVVGTG
;
A
#
# COMPACT_ATOMS: atom_id res chain seq x y z
N MET A 1 4.05 37.85 -22.25
CA MET A 1 4.69 37.11 -21.14
C MET A 1 3.72 36.82 -19.99
N SER A 2 2.92 37.81 -19.55
CA SER A 2 1.94 37.67 -18.45
C SER A 2 0.87 36.57 -18.67
N ILE A 3 0.26 36.49 -19.86
CA ILE A 3 -0.84 35.54 -20.15
C ILE A 3 -0.35 34.09 -20.10
N THR A 4 0.83 33.79 -20.64
CA THR A 4 1.41 32.43 -20.63
C THR A 4 1.72 31.96 -19.21
N LEU A 5 2.26 32.84 -18.37
CA LEU A 5 2.52 32.55 -16.95
C LEU A 5 1.23 32.25 -16.18
N ILE A 6 0.18 33.04 -16.39
CA ILE A 6 -1.14 32.81 -15.78
C ILE A 6 -1.69 31.44 -16.22
N ARG A 7 -1.60 31.13 -17.52
CA ARG A 7 -2.05 29.84 -18.07
C ARG A 7 -1.32 28.65 -17.45
N ILE A 8 0.00 28.75 -17.30
CA ILE A 8 0.82 27.72 -16.62
C ILE A 8 0.38 27.57 -15.16
N GLY A 9 0.19 28.68 -14.43
CA GLY A 9 -0.25 28.65 -13.05
C GLY A 9 -1.61 27.97 -12.86
N LEU A 10 -2.60 28.34 -13.68
CA LEU A 10 -3.93 27.72 -13.67
C LEU A 10 -3.86 26.24 -14.05
N PHE A 11 -3.05 25.88 -15.04
CA PHE A 11 -2.87 24.49 -15.44
C PHE A 11 -2.27 23.64 -14.31
N LEU A 12 -1.19 24.12 -13.66
CA LEU A 12 -0.59 23.42 -12.53
C LEU A 12 -1.55 23.26 -11.35
N LEU A 13 -2.39 24.29 -11.09
CA LEU A 13 -3.42 24.21 -10.07
C LEU A 13 -4.52 23.19 -10.43
N ALA A 14 -4.94 23.15 -11.69
CA ALA A 14 -5.93 22.21 -12.21
C ALA A 14 -5.49 20.74 -12.07
N VAL A 15 -4.20 20.44 -12.28
CA VAL A 15 -3.68 19.07 -12.16
C VAL A 15 -3.34 18.66 -10.73
N LEU A 16 -3.15 19.62 -9.82
CA LEU A 16 -2.70 19.36 -8.45
C LEU A 16 -3.68 18.50 -7.65
N SER A 17 -4.96 18.88 -7.63
CA SER A 17 -6.01 18.15 -6.88
C SER A 17 -6.15 16.68 -7.31
N PRO A 18 -6.29 16.34 -8.62
CA PRO A 18 -6.36 14.95 -9.05
C PRO A 18 -5.05 14.18 -8.79
N LEU A 19 -3.89 14.82 -8.98
CA LEU A 19 -2.58 14.23 -8.69
C LEU A 19 -2.46 13.84 -7.21
N LEU A 20 -2.78 14.75 -6.29
CA LEU A 20 -2.72 14.48 -4.84
C LEU A 20 -3.72 13.40 -4.42
N THR A 21 -4.92 13.43 -4.99
CA THR A 21 -5.95 12.42 -4.71
C THR A 21 -5.48 11.03 -5.14
N PHE A 22 -4.92 10.91 -6.34
CA PHE A 22 -4.42 9.64 -6.87
C PHE A 22 -3.17 9.17 -6.12
N ALA A 23 -2.26 10.07 -5.77
CA ALA A 23 -1.11 9.77 -4.93
C ALA A 23 -1.54 9.23 -3.55
N THR A 24 -2.57 9.82 -2.95
CA THR A 24 -3.14 9.33 -1.67
C THR A 24 -3.70 7.92 -1.82
N LEU A 25 -4.52 7.69 -2.85
CA LEU A 25 -5.14 6.40 -3.11
C LEU A 25 -4.08 5.30 -3.32
N TRP A 26 -3.07 5.60 -4.13
CA TRP A 26 -2.03 4.63 -4.44
C TRP A 26 -1.09 4.38 -3.24
N GLN A 27 -0.82 5.41 -2.43
CA GLN A 27 -0.04 5.26 -1.21
C GLN A 27 -0.73 4.36 -0.18
N ILE A 28 -2.05 4.47 -0.02
CA ILE A 28 -2.84 3.56 0.85
C ILE A 28 -2.65 2.10 0.41
N LYS A 29 -2.45 1.87 -0.89
CA LYS A 29 -2.17 0.54 -1.47
C LYS A 29 -0.68 0.27 -1.64
N GLU A 30 0.15 0.92 -0.84
CA GLU A 30 1.61 0.72 -0.75
C GLU A 30 2.34 0.84 -2.10
N TRP A 31 1.83 1.65 -3.03
CA TRP A 31 2.38 1.79 -4.38
C TRP A 31 2.42 0.47 -5.16
N ARG A 32 1.45 -0.42 -4.93
CA ARG A 32 1.33 -1.74 -5.58
C ARG A 32 0.16 -1.78 -6.55
N ILE A 33 0.43 -2.12 -7.80
CA ILE A 33 -0.58 -2.17 -8.86
C ILE A 33 -1.64 -3.25 -8.58
N ASP A 34 -1.24 -4.41 -8.08
CA ASP A 34 -2.15 -5.51 -7.80
C ASP A 34 -3.14 -5.18 -6.67
N ARG A 35 -2.65 -4.60 -5.57
CA ARG A 35 -3.52 -4.13 -4.47
C ARG A 35 -4.45 -3.00 -4.90
N LEU A 36 -3.96 -2.09 -5.74
CA LEU A 36 -4.78 -1.02 -6.30
C LEU A 36 -5.88 -1.59 -7.20
N LYS A 37 -5.56 -2.52 -8.11
CA LYS A 37 -6.51 -3.17 -9.01
C LYS A 37 -7.59 -3.92 -8.24
N GLU A 38 -7.23 -4.67 -7.21
CA GLU A 38 -8.18 -5.40 -6.39
C GLU A 38 -9.10 -4.47 -5.59
N HIS A 39 -8.55 -3.41 -4.99
CA HIS A 39 -9.37 -2.45 -4.26
C HIS A 39 -10.37 -1.73 -5.15
N LEU A 40 -9.97 -1.37 -6.37
CA LEU A 40 -10.88 -0.79 -7.35
C LEU A 40 -12.01 -1.77 -7.68
N ARG A 41 -11.72 -3.08 -7.78
CA ARG A 41 -12.73 -4.12 -8.01
C ARG A 41 -13.68 -4.33 -6.82
N SER A 42 -13.15 -4.39 -5.59
CA SER A 42 -13.90 -4.83 -4.40
C SER A 42 -14.72 -3.73 -3.72
N GLU A 43 -14.22 -2.49 -3.66
CA GLU A 43 -14.88 -1.38 -2.93
C GLU A 43 -15.71 -0.46 -3.85
N GLY A 44 -16.01 -0.93 -5.07
CA GLY A 44 -16.83 -0.22 -6.04
C GLY A 44 -16.03 0.79 -6.85
N TYR A 45 -15.58 0.35 -8.03
CA TYR A 45 -14.89 1.12 -9.09
C TYR A 45 -15.42 2.56 -9.19
N ILE A 46 -16.74 2.70 -9.21
CA ILE A 46 -17.46 3.95 -9.49
C ILE A 46 -17.22 5.00 -8.41
N ARG A 47 -17.33 4.68 -7.12
CA ARG A 47 -17.30 5.70 -6.05
C ARG A 47 -15.92 6.37 -5.93
N GLN A 48 -14.85 5.64 -6.23
CA GLN A 48 -13.48 6.14 -6.19
C GLN A 48 -13.07 6.80 -7.52
N LEU A 49 -13.54 6.27 -8.66
CA LEU A 49 -13.39 6.92 -9.96
C LEU A 49 -14.24 8.18 -10.11
N ILE A 50 -15.29 8.42 -9.32
CA ILE A 50 -16.05 9.70 -9.37
C ILE A 50 -15.11 10.91 -9.20
N GLY A 51 -14.04 10.81 -8.40
CA GLY A 51 -13.03 11.87 -8.30
C GLY A 51 -12.26 12.13 -9.61
N ILE A 52 -12.07 11.09 -10.43
CA ILE A 52 -11.39 11.11 -11.73
C ILE A 52 -12.38 11.37 -12.89
N LEU A 53 -13.63 10.92 -12.75
CA LEU A 53 -14.70 11.08 -13.73
C LEU A 53 -15.28 12.48 -13.70
N ARG A 54 -15.34 13.15 -12.55
CA ARG A 54 -15.78 14.55 -12.45
C ARG A 54 -15.02 15.49 -13.39
N PRO A 55 -13.67 15.50 -13.41
CA PRO A 55 -12.94 16.34 -14.34
C PRO A 55 -13.08 15.87 -15.80
N VAL A 56 -13.20 14.57 -16.06
CA VAL A 56 -13.49 14.03 -17.41
C VAL A 56 -14.86 14.50 -17.91
N ILE A 57 -15.93 14.31 -17.12
CA ILE A 57 -17.30 14.71 -17.42
C ILE A 57 -17.34 16.22 -17.61
N LEU A 58 -16.72 17.01 -16.72
CA LEU A 58 -16.68 18.46 -16.86
C LEU A 58 -15.99 18.88 -18.16
N VAL A 59 -14.83 18.31 -18.50
CA VAL A 59 -14.13 18.60 -19.74
C VAL A 59 -14.98 18.21 -20.95
N ILE A 60 -15.60 17.04 -20.94
CA ILE A 60 -16.51 16.59 -22.01
C ILE A 60 -17.69 17.55 -22.15
N THR A 61 -18.36 17.91 -21.04
CA THR A 61 -19.49 18.84 -21.02
C THR A 61 -19.10 20.21 -21.56
N LEU A 62 -17.95 20.75 -21.14
CA LEU A 62 -17.46 22.05 -21.63
C LEU A 62 -17.09 22.02 -23.11
N LEU A 63 -16.54 20.91 -23.60
CA LEU A 63 -16.25 20.71 -25.02
C LEU A 63 -17.52 20.47 -25.86
N SER A 64 -18.52 19.78 -25.31
CA SER A 64 -19.79 19.49 -26.00
C SER A 64 -20.72 20.70 -26.07
N LEU A 65 -20.56 21.67 -25.18
CA LEU A 65 -21.37 22.89 -25.14
C LEU A 65 -21.17 23.79 -26.36
N GLN A 66 -20.24 23.47 -27.29
CA GLN A 66 -19.94 24.16 -28.56
C GLN A 66 -20.73 25.45 -28.77
N LEU A 67 -20.39 26.48 -27.98
CA LEU A 67 -20.95 27.81 -28.11
C LEU A 67 -20.50 28.33 -29.47
N THR A 68 -21.34 28.23 -30.50
CA THR A 68 -21.06 28.32 -31.97
C THR A 68 -20.17 29.48 -32.47
N HIS A 69 -19.66 30.35 -31.61
CA HIS A 69 -18.86 31.53 -31.91
C HIS A 69 -17.49 31.63 -31.19
N LEU A 70 -17.11 30.69 -30.31
CA LEU A 70 -15.81 30.76 -29.62
C LEU A 70 -14.72 29.92 -30.31
N PRO A 71 -13.46 30.38 -30.30
CA PRO A 71 -12.35 29.60 -30.83
C PRO A 71 -11.93 28.49 -29.85
N THR A 72 -11.40 27.37 -30.37
CA THR A 72 -11.07 26.15 -29.60
C THR A 72 -10.18 26.40 -28.37
N TYR A 73 -9.24 27.33 -28.44
CA TYR A 73 -8.35 27.66 -27.31
C TYR A 73 -9.11 28.25 -26.11
N ALA A 74 -10.19 29.01 -26.36
CA ALA A 74 -10.97 29.64 -25.30
C ALA A 74 -11.71 28.60 -24.44
N TYR A 75 -12.22 27.52 -25.05
CA TYR A 75 -12.85 26.43 -24.30
C TYR A 75 -11.84 25.69 -23.43
N ILE A 76 -10.60 25.54 -23.89
CA ILE A 76 -9.57 24.81 -23.15
C ILE A 76 -9.09 25.63 -21.96
N ASP A 77 -8.90 26.93 -22.16
CA ASP A 77 -8.57 27.83 -21.06
C ASP A 77 -9.72 27.92 -20.05
N ALA A 78 -10.97 27.89 -20.50
CA ALA A 78 -12.13 27.76 -19.62
C ALA A 78 -12.14 26.42 -18.85
N CYS A 79 -11.83 25.29 -19.51
CA CYS A 79 -11.69 23.99 -18.85
C CYS A 79 -10.61 24.03 -17.77
N ILE A 80 -9.43 24.56 -18.09
CA ILE A 80 -8.32 24.73 -17.16
C ILE A 80 -8.74 25.62 -15.99
N ALA A 81 -9.40 26.75 -16.24
CA ALA A 81 -9.83 27.68 -15.20
C ALA A 81 -10.88 27.07 -14.27
N VAL A 82 -11.89 26.37 -14.79
CA VAL A 82 -12.91 25.71 -13.97
C VAL A 82 -12.29 24.59 -13.14
N MET A 83 -11.41 23.78 -13.72
CA MET A 83 -10.66 22.73 -13.02
C MET A 83 -9.78 23.29 -11.91
N ALA A 84 -9.05 24.38 -12.18
CA ALA A 84 -8.24 25.09 -11.22
C ALA A 84 -9.10 25.66 -10.07
N GLY A 85 -10.24 26.27 -10.39
CA GLY A 85 -11.21 26.75 -9.42
C GLY A 85 -11.77 25.64 -8.53
N MET A 86 -12.12 24.50 -9.12
CA MET A 86 -12.54 23.31 -8.36
C MET A 86 -11.45 22.78 -7.44
N ALA A 87 -10.20 22.69 -7.93
CA ALA A 87 -9.06 22.30 -7.11
C ALA A 87 -8.87 23.27 -5.93
N LEU A 88 -8.96 24.58 -6.18
CA LEU A 88 -8.87 25.61 -5.15
C LEU A 88 -9.99 25.47 -4.11
N LEU A 89 -11.24 25.30 -4.54
CA LEU A 89 -12.38 25.10 -3.65
C LEU A 89 -12.24 23.84 -2.79
N GLN A 90 -11.67 22.75 -3.33
CA GLN A 90 -11.39 21.54 -2.56
C GLN A 90 -10.31 21.75 -1.51
N ILE A 91 -9.26 22.51 -1.86
CA ILE A 91 -8.15 22.84 -0.96
C ILE A 91 -8.65 23.76 0.17
N ILE A 92 -9.30 24.87 -0.17
CA ILE A 92 -9.85 25.84 0.80
C ILE A 92 -10.92 25.17 1.68
N GLY A 93 -11.82 24.40 1.07
CA GLY A 93 -12.88 23.69 1.77
C GLY A 93 -12.41 22.48 2.58
N ARG A 94 -11.10 22.21 2.68
CA ARG A 94 -10.49 21.06 3.39
C ARG A 94 -11.06 19.69 2.95
N LYS A 95 -11.56 19.60 1.71
CA LYS A 95 -12.06 18.35 1.11
C LYS A 95 -10.97 17.61 0.33
N GLN A 96 -9.85 18.27 0.05
CA GLN A 96 -8.72 17.69 -0.66
C GLN A 96 -8.06 16.58 0.16
N ARG A 97 -7.82 15.43 -0.48
CA ARG A 97 -7.03 14.33 0.11
C ARG A 97 -5.55 14.56 -0.16
N TYR A 98 -4.74 14.35 0.87
CA TYR A 98 -3.28 14.48 0.79
C TYR A 98 -2.61 13.15 1.12
N PRO A 99 -1.56 12.75 0.37
CA PRO A 99 -0.74 11.63 0.77
C PRO A 99 0.00 12.00 2.07
N ARG A 100 0.34 11.00 2.88
CA ARG A 100 1.32 11.19 3.95
C ARG A 100 2.65 11.57 3.30
N TRP A 101 3.16 12.75 3.64
CA TRP A 101 4.37 13.31 3.06
C TRP A 101 5.62 12.54 3.50
N THR A 102 5.89 11.47 2.79
CA THR A 102 7.14 10.71 2.85
C THR A 102 8.06 11.19 1.73
N LEU A 103 9.37 10.98 1.84
CA LEU A 103 10.32 11.33 0.77
C LEU A 103 9.89 10.74 -0.58
N LYS A 104 9.45 9.48 -0.61
CA LYS A 104 8.89 8.84 -1.81
C LYS A 104 7.67 9.58 -2.35
N ALA A 105 6.68 9.89 -1.51
CA ALA A 105 5.48 10.58 -1.96
C ALA A 105 5.79 11.98 -2.51
N MET A 106 6.69 12.72 -1.85
CA MET A 106 7.16 14.03 -2.31
C MET A 106 7.85 13.92 -3.67
N LEU A 107 8.79 13.00 -3.84
CA LEU A 107 9.52 12.80 -5.11
C LEU A 107 8.58 12.41 -6.26
N LEU A 108 7.59 11.54 -6.01
CA LEU A 108 6.63 11.13 -7.03
C LEU A 108 5.71 12.29 -7.44
N VAL A 109 5.19 13.06 -6.47
CA VAL A 109 4.32 14.22 -6.76
C VAL A 109 5.11 15.32 -7.46
N LEU A 110 6.31 15.66 -6.97
CA LEU A 110 7.18 16.66 -7.61
C LEU A 110 7.59 16.23 -9.02
N GLY A 111 7.98 14.96 -9.21
CA GLY A 111 8.30 14.43 -10.53
C GLY A 111 7.12 14.53 -11.50
N ALA A 112 5.90 14.23 -11.03
CA ALA A 112 4.69 14.38 -11.84
C ALA A 112 4.38 15.85 -12.16
N LEU A 113 4.60 16.78 -11.22
CA LEU A 113 4.47 18.22 -11.47
C LEU A 113 5.52 18.72 -12.47
N CYS A 114 6.76 18.23 -12.42
CA CYS A 114 7.79 18.55 -13.41
C CYS A 114 7.42 18.07 -14.82
N ILE A 115 6.85 16.87 -14.95
CA ILE A 115 6.33 16.38 -16.25
C ILE A 115 5.20 17.27 -16.73
N ASN A 116 4.23 17.61 -15.88
CA ASN A 116 3.14 18.52 -16.24
C ASN A 116 3.67 19.90 -16.65
N LEU A 117 4.67 20.44 -15.94
CA LEU A 117 5.32 21.70 -16.30
C LEU A 117 6.01 21.62 -17.66
N ALA A 118 6.72 20.52 -17.96
CA ALA A 118 7.34 20.31 -19.27
C ALA A 118 6.29 20.18 -20.39
N LEU A 119 5.16 19.50 -20.13
CA LEU A 119 4.08 19.36 -21.11
C LEU A 119 3.45 20.72 -21.44
N ILE A 120 3.12 21.54 -20.43
CA ILE A 120 2.53 22.86 -20.68
C ILE A 120 3.54 23.82 -21.32
N THR A 121 4.84 23.73 -21.06
CA THR A 121 5.83 24.63 -21.68
C THR A 121 6.21 24.22 -23.10
N LEU A 122 6.37 22.91 -23.37
CA LEU A 122 6.78 22.42 -24.70
C LEU A 122 5.60 22.33 -25.68
N LEU A 123 4.40 22.04 -25.19
CA LEU A 123 3.22 21.79 -26.01
C LEU A 123 2.12 22.85 -25.82
N HIS A 124 2.48 24.06 -25.37
CA HIS A 124 1.52 25.15 -25.09
C HIS A 124 0.63 25.51 -26.29
N ASN A 125 1.11 25.29 -27.52
CA ASN A 125 0.37 25.53 -28.76
C ASN A 125 -0.58 24.38 -29.14
N ASN A 126 -0.37 23.19 -28.58
CA ASN A 126 -1.18 22.02 -28.86
C ASN A 126 -2.26 21.82 -27.79
N ASN A 127 -3.35 22.55 -28.01
CA ASN A 127 -4.59 22.53 -27.25
C ASN A 127 -5.08 21.11 -26.83
N TRP A 128 -5.06 20.12 -27.73
CA TRP A 128 -5.52 18.77 -27.41
C TRP A 128 -4.59 18.03 -26.44
N THR A 129 -3.28 18.27 -26.53
CA THR A 129 -2.32 17.65 -25.59
C THR A 129 -2.50 18.17 -24.17
N LEU A 130 -2.86 19.45 -24.01
CA LEU A 130 -3.17 20.03 -22.71
C LEU A 130 -4.41 19.39 -22.09
N VAL A 131 -5.49 19.24 -22.86
CA VAL A 131 -6.70 18.54 -22.40
C VAL A 131 -6.38 17.09 -22.02
N GLY A 132 -5.63 16.37 -22.86
CA GLY A 132 -5.21 15.00 -22.56
C GLY A 132 -4.41 14.90 -21.27
N SER A 133 -3.48 15.83 -21.05
CA SER A 133 -2.65 15.85 -19.84
C SER A 133 -3.46 16.08 -18.55
N LEU A 134 -4.53 16.90 -18.57
CA LEU A 134 -5.41 17.09 -17.42
C LEU A 134 -6.04 15.76 -16.94
N LEU A 135 -6.35 14.87 -17.89
CA LEU A 135 -6.96 13.57 -17.60
C LEU A 135 -5.92 12.47 -17.34
N ALA A 136 -4.68 12.67 -17.80
CA ALA A 136 -3.61 11.68 -17.72
C ALA A 136 -2.90 11.60 -16.36
N GLN A 137 -3.36 12.29 -15.31
CA GLN A 137 -2.67 12.34 -14.01
C GLN A 137 -2.40 10.95 -13.39
N PRO A 138 -3.32 9.95 -13.46
CA PRO A 138 -3.00 8.60 -13.01
C PRO A 138 -1.85 7.96 -13.78
N VAL A 139 -1.78 8.20 -15.10
CA VAL A 139 -0.74 7.67 -15.98
C VAL A 139 0.58 8.38 -15.74
N ILE A 140 0.58 9.71 -15.63
CA ILE A 140 1.79 10.50 -15.34
C ILE A 140 2.40 10.06 -14.00
N LEU A 141 1.59 9.93 -12.94
CA LEU A 141 2.09 9.45 -11.66
C LEU A 141 2.65 8.01 -11.78
N ALA A 142 2.01 7.16 -12.58
CA ALA A 142 2.48 5.79 -12.81
C ALA A 142 3.78 5.71 -13.58
N LEU A 143 3.98 6.59 -14.57
CA LEU A 143 5.24 6.70 -15.30
C LEU A 143 6.37 7.14 -14.37
N VAL A 144 6.15 8.18 -13.56
CA VAL A 144 7.15 8.62 -12.55
C VAL A 144 7.45 7.47 -11.60
N TRP A 145 6.43 6.81 -11.06
CA TRP A 145 6.62 5.65 -10.19
C TRP A 145 7.40 4.51 -10.88
N ALA A 146 7.14 4.23 -12.16
CA ALA A 146 7.86 3.21 -12.92
C ALA A 146 9.35 3.53 -13.03
N LEU A 147 9.71 4.79 -13.23
CA LEU A 147 11.11 5.24 -13.24
C LEU A 147 11.78 5.07 -11.87
N PHE A 148 11.03 5.19 -10.78
CA PHE A 148 11.53 5.00 -9.40
C PHE A 148 11.55 3.53 -8.94
N LEU A 149 10.99 2.58 -9.70
CA LEU A 149 10.96 1.15 -9.35
C LEU A 149 12.32 0.54 -8.96
N PRO A 150 13.41 0.72 -9.72
CA PRO A 150 14.69 0.10 -9.36
C PRO A 150 15.20 0.59 -8.00
N ILE A 151 15.10 1.90 -7.76
CA ILE A 151 15.50 2.53 -6.51
C ILE A 151 14.62 2.03 -5.36
N ASP A 152 13.29 2.01 -5.53
CA ASP A 152 12.35 1.53 -4.52
C ASP A 152 12.64 0.08 -4.12
N ARG A 153 12.96 -0.80 -5.08
CA ARG A 153 13.32 -2.20 -4.80
C ARG A 153 14.62 -2.31 -3.98
N ILE A 154 15.64 -1.54 -4.34
CA ILE A 154 16.92 -1.54 -3.61
C ILE A 154 16.72 -1.05 -2.17
N MET A 155 16.05 0.09 -2.00
CA MET A 155 15.77 0.66 -0.68
C MET A 155 14.95 -0.29 0.19
N LYS A 156 13.93 -0.94 -0.38
CA LYS A 156 13.12 -1.95 0.33
C LYS A 156 13.99 -3.12 0.79
N ARG A 157 14.84 -3.66 -0.10
CA ARG A 157 15.73 -4.78 0.24
C ARG A 157 16.70 -4.41 1.36
N GLN A 158 17.34 -3.25 1.27
CA GLN A 158 18.26 -2.77 2.30
C GLN A 158 17.57 -2.59 3.65
N MET A 159 16.36 -2.04 3.67
CA MET A 159 15.57 -1.88 4.90
C MET A 159 15.23 -3.23 5.54
N MET A 160 14.77 -4.20 4.73
CA MET A 160 14.46 -5.55 5.22
C MET A 160 15.72 -6.25 5.74
N GLN A 161 16.86 -6.11 5.06
CA GLN A 161 18.14 -6.65 5.51
C GLN A 161 18.58 -6.02 6.83
N LYS A 162 18.49 -4.69 6.95
CA LYS A 162 18.82 -3.98 8.20
C LYS A 162 17.95 -4.44 9.36
N ALA A 163 16.65 -4.61 9.13
CA ALA A 163 15.72 -5.12 10.13
C ALA A 163 16.05 -6.57 10.54
N ALA A 164 16.37 -7.43 9.56
CA ALA A 164 16.76 -8.82 9.81
C ALA A 164 18.07 -8.90 10.62
N SER A 165 19.08 -8.10 10.26
CA SER A 165 20.35 -8.03 10.99
C SER A 165 20.18 -7.48 12.40
N LEU A 166 19.34 -6.45 12.59
CA LEU A 166 19.01 -5.96 13.93
C LEU A 166 18.29 -7.04 14.75
N ARG A 167 17.29 -7.71 14.18
CA ARG A 167 16.58 -8.81 14.85
C ARG A 167 17.55 -9.89 15.36
N GLN A 168 18.60 -10.22 14.60
CA GLN A 168 19.59 -11.23 14.98
C GLN A 168 20.42 -10.87 16.21
N THR A 169 20.54 -9.59 16.57
CA THR A 169 21.27 -9.19 17.78
C THR A 169 20.53 -9.54 19.06
N TYR A 170 19.20 -9.73 18.99
CA TYR A 170 18.33 -10.10 20.12
C TYR A 170 18.23 -11.62 20.24
N LYS A 171 19.25 -12.27 20.79
CA LYS A 171 19.36 -13.74 20.82
C LYS A 171 18.29 -14.43 21.69
N ASN A 172 17.86 -13.77 22.75
CA ASN A 172 16.86 -14.28 23.71
C ASN A 172 15.43 -13.91 23.33
N MET A 173 15.23 -13.33 22.14
CA MET A 173 13.92 -12.90 21.69
C MET A 173 13.14 -14.04 21.05
N MET A 174 11.93 -14.26 21.55
CA MET A 174 10.95 -15.20 21.04
C MET A 174 9.99 -14.49 20.10
N VAL A 175 9.64 -15.10 18.97
CA VAL A 175 8.78 -14.45 17.97
C VAL A 175 7.59 -15.34 17.65
N ILE A 176 6.40 -14.77 17.87
CA ILE A 176 5.11 -15.37 17.56
C ILE A 176 4.58 -14.72 16.28
N GLY A 177 4.67 -15.44 15.16
CA GLY A 177 4.06 -15.03 13.91
C GLY A 177 2.59 -15.46 13.85
N ILE A 178 1.70 -14.57 13.39
CA ILE A 178 0.27 -14.86 13.28
C ILE A 178 -0.20 -14.55 11.86
N THR A 179 -0.74 -15.55 11.16
CA THR A 179 -1.35 -15.36 9.84
C THR A 179 -2.73 -15.99 9.74
N GLY A 180 -3.44 -15.64 8.67
CA GLY A 180 -4.80 -16.06 8.37
C GLY A 180 -5.56 -15.05 7.53
N SER A 181 -6.71 -15.44 7.01
CA SER A 181 -7.67 -14.53 6.37
C SER A 181 -8.35 -13.66 7.44
N VAL A 182 -8.82 -14.28 8.52
CA VAL A 182 -9.60 -13.63 9.60
C VAL A 182 -8.98 -13.95 10.97
N GLY A 183 -9.19 -13.09 11.96
CA GLY A 183 -8.81 -13.35 13.36
C GLY A 183 -7.39 -12.97 13.77
N LYS A 184 -6.50 -12.63 12.82
CA LYS A 184 -5.09 -12.28 13.10
C LYS A 184 -4.92 -11.21 14.19
N THR A 185 -5.57 -10.06 14.00
CA THR A 185 -5.45 -8.93 14.91
C THR A 185 -6.02 -9.26 16.29
N THR A 186 -7.21 -9.87 16.33
CA THR A 186 -7.84 -10.31 17.58
C THR A 186 -6.95 -11.29 18.36
N THR A 187 -6.41 -12.32 17.69
CA THR A 187 -5.50 -13.29 18.33
C THR A 187 -4.24 -12.61 18.85
N LYS A 188 -3.64 -11.68 18.08
CA LYS A 188 -2.47 -10.91 18.50
C LYS A 188 -2.74 -10.08 19.77
N GLU A 189 -3.85 -9.36 19.81
CA GLU A 189 -4.24 -8.55 20.98
C GLU A 189 -4.52 -9.43 22.21
N LEU A 190 -5.19 -10.57 22.04
CA LEU A 190 -5.44 -11.51 23.15
C LEU A 190 -4.15 -12.09 23.72
N ILE A 191 -3.20 -12.48 22.86
CA ILE A 191 -1.89 -12.99 23.32
C ILE A 191 -1.11 -11.88 24.03
N ALA A 192 -1.12 -10.66 23.50
CA ALA A 192 -0.47 -9.52 24.15
C ALA A 192 -1.05 -9.26 25.54
N HIS A 193 -2.38 -9.34 25.68
CA HIS A 193 -3.05 -9.20 26.97
C HIS A 193 -2.67 -10.32 27.96
N LEU A 194 -2.63 -11.58 27.50
CA LEU A 194 -2.24 -12.71 28.35
C LEU A 194 -0.77 -12.67 28.80
N LEU A 195 0.09 -11.99 28.02
CA LEU A 195 1.52 -11.86 28.31
C LEU A 195 1.89 -10.49 28.88
N ALA A 196 0.92 -9.71 29.37
CA ALA A 196 1.13 -8.33 29.82
C ALA A 196 2.17 -8.18 30.95
N GLU A 197 2.44 -9.24 31.71
CA GLU A 197 3.47 -9.27 32.78
C GLU A 197 4.88 -9.60 32.26
N LYS A 198 5.04 -9.88 30.96
CA LYS A 198 6.33 -10.13 30.31
C LYS A 198 6.79 -8.90 29.53
N ASP A 199 8.08 -8.83 29.22
CA ASP A 199 8.56 -7.84 28.25
C ASP A 199 8.12 -8.27 26.85
N ILE A 200 7.18 -7.52 26.28
CA ILE A 200 6.56 -7.83 25.00
C ILE A 200 6.55 -6.62 24.08
N ILE A 201 6.67 -6.88 22.78
CA ILE A 201 6.37 -5.93 21.71
C ILE A 201 5.40 -6.59 20.73
N PHE A 202 4.48 -5.83 20.16
CA PHE A 202 3.56 -6.37 19.16
C PHE A 202 3.20 -5.36 18.08
N THR A 203 2.99 -5.85 16.86
CA THR A 203 2.73 -4.98 15.72
C THR A 203 1.39 -4.25 15.86
N PRO A 204 1.32 -2.93 15.57
CA PRO A 204 0.04 -2.24 15.41
C PRO A 204 -0.83 -2.88 14.31
N ALA A 205 -2.15 -2.73 14.37
CA ALA A 205 -3.09 -3.43 13.47
C ALA A 205 -2.83 -3.22 11.96
N TYR A 206 -2.26 -2.08 11.56
CA TYR A 206 -1.93 -1.76 10.16
C TYR A 206 -0.52 -2.23 9.74
N VAL A 207 0.25 -2.83 10.64
CA VAL A 207 1.65 -3.22 10.41
C VAL A 207 1.71 -4.73 10.22
N ASN A 208 1.52 -5.18 8.98
CA ASN A 208 1.54 -6.61 8.64
C ASN A 208 2.24 -6.94 7.30
N SER A 209 2.78 -5.94 6.59
CA SER A 209 3.59 -6.13 5.38
C SER A 209 5.08 -6.15 5.69
N GLU A 210 5.90 -6.70 4.78
CA GLU A 210 7.35 -6.85 4.99
C GLU A 210 8.03 -5.51 5.35
N MET A 211 7.61 -4.46 4.64
CA MET A 211 8.11 -3.10 4.84
C MET A 211 7.58 -2.45 6.12
N GLY A 212 6.31 -2.71 6.47
CA GLY A 212 5.73 -2.21 7.72
C GLY A 212 6.45 -2.80 8.92
N VAL A 213 6.57 -4.13 8.96
CA VAL A 213 7.21 -4.87 10.04
C VAL A 213 8.69 -4.50 10.16
N SER A 214 9.40 -4.37 9.03
CA SER A 214 10.82 -3.97 9.04
C SER A 214 11.03 -2.59 9.65
N LYS A 215 10.20 -1.60 9.30
CA LYS A 215 10.27 -0.26 9.91
C LYS A 215 9.96 -0.27 11.39
N TRP A 216 8.93 -1.03 11.77
CA TRP A 216 8.52 -1.17 13.17
C TRP A 216 9.63 -1.82 14.02
N LEU A 217 10.24 -2.91 13.56
CA LEU A 217 11.37 -3.53 14.25
C LEU A 217 12.55 -2.56 14.41
N LEU A 218 12.90 -1.82 13.35
CA LEU A 218 13.98 -0.84 13.39
C LEU A 218 13.74 0.32 14.35
N SER A 219 12.47 0.65 14.64
CA SER A 219 12.11 1.70 15.61
C SER A 219 11.90 1.17 17.02
N GLU A 220 11.37 -0.03 17.16
CA GLU A 220 10.92 -0.57 18.45
C GLU A 220 12.05 -1.30 19.18
N LEU A 221 12.76 -2.21 18.49
CA LEU A 221 13.80 -3.02 19.12
C LEU A 221 14.85 -2.20 19.87
N PRO A 222 15.40 -1.08 19.32
CA PRO A 222 16.42 -0.30 20.02
C PRO A 222 16.00 0.29 21.38
N ARG A 223 14.73 0.20 21.75
CA ARG A 223 14.21 0.61 23.07
C ARG A 223 14.38 -0.48 24.15
N HIS A 224 14.73 -1.69 23.74
CA HIS A 224 14.90 -2.86 24.60
C HIS A 224 16.36 -3.33 24.58
N SER A 225 16.79 -3.92 25.69
CA SER A 225 18.09 -4.58 25.81
C SER A 225 18.20 -5.78 24.86
N THR A 226 19.37 -5.99 24.29
CA THR A 226 19.64 -7.16 23.44
C THR A 226 19.79 -8.46 24.22
N ASP A 227 20.11 -8.37 25.51
CA ASP A 227 20.43 -9.50 26.37
C ASP A 227 19.21 -10.03 27.13
N ASP A 228 18.17 -9.22 27.28
CA ASP A 228 16.96 -9.60 28.01
C ASP A 228 16.01 -10.48 27.17
N ALA A 229 15.18 -11.25 27.87
CA ALA A 229 14.14 -12.04 27.23
C ALA A 229 13.02 -11.11 26.74
N LEU A 230 12.78 -11.11 25.42
CA LEU A 230 11.76 -10.29 24.76
C LEU A 230 10.82 -11.15 23.93
N ILE A 231 9.51 -10.91 24.00
CA ILE A 231 8.54 -11.61 23.15
C ILE A 231 7.99 -10.64 22.10
N ALA A 232 8.14 -10.97 20.82
CA ALA A 232 7.51 -10.20 19.74
C ALA A 232 6.34 -10.94 19.11
N ILE A 233 5.18 -10.29 19.08
CA ILE A 233 3.95 -10.83 18.49
C ILE A 233 3.66 -10.07 17.19
N ILE A 234 3.79 -10.77 16.06
CA ILE A 234 3.85 -10.13 14.74
C ILE A 234 2.70 -10.64 13.88
N GLU A 235 1.82 -9.73 13.49
CA GLU A 235 0.80 -10.00 12.47
C GLU A 235 1.46 -10.09 11.08
N MET A 236 1.22 -11.19 10.36
CA MET A 236 1.81 -11.46 9.05
C MET A 236 0.73 -11.50 7.95
N GLY A 237 0.68 -10.42 7.18
CA GLY A 237 -0.18 -10.25 6.02
C GLY A 237 0.51 -10.72 4.74
N ALA A 238 -0.29 -11.27 3.83
CA ALA A 238 0.16 -11.61 2.48
C ALA A 238 -0.98 -11.52 1.48
N TYR A 239 -0.61 -11.07 0.28
CA TYR A 239 -1.43 -10.96 -0.93
C TYR A 239 -0.83 -11.75 -2.10
N ARG A 240 0.41 -12.24 -1.95
CA ARG A 240 1.11 -13.10 -2.91
C ARG A 240 1.94 -14.14 -2.19
N LYS A 241 2.21 -15.24 -2.89
CA LYS A 241 3.20 -16.24 -2.46
C LYS A 241 4.57 -15.58 -2.23
N GLY A 242 5.26 -15.99 -1.18
CA GLY A 242 6.59 -15.55 -0.75
C GLY A 242 6.59 -14.33 0.16
N GLU A 243 5.45 -13.67 0.40
CA GLU A 243 5.38 -12.51 1.31
C GLU A 243 5.53 -12.92 2.78
N ILE A 244 4.88 -14.02 3.20
CA ILE A 244 5.04 -14.55 4.55
C ILE A 244 6.44 -15.14 4.72
N ALA A 245 6.96 -15.85 3.71
CA ALA A 245 8.34 -16.33 3.72
C ALA A 245 9.35 -15.19 3.94
N ARG A 246 9.17 -14.04 3.28
CA ARG A 246 10.01 -12.85 3.49
C ARG A 246 9.86 -12.26 4.89
N LEU A 247 8.63 -12.18 5.41
CA LEU A 247 8.40 -11.79 6.81
C LEU A 247 9.15 -12.72 7.76
N CYS A 248 9.04 -14.04 7.56
CA CYS A 248 9.74 -15.03 8.38
C CYS A 248 11.26 -14.88 8.30
N GLY A 249 11.82 -14.58 7.12
CA GLY A 249 13.24 -14.28 6.96
C GLY A 249 13.70 -13.04 7.73
N ILE A 250 12.83 -12.04 7.89
CA ILE A 250 13.11 -10.82 8.67
C ILE A 250 12.96 -11.09 10.17
N THR A 251 11.86 -11.73 10.58
CA THR A 251 11.44 -11.80 11.98
C THR A 251 11.95 -13.04 12.71
N GLN A 252 12.27 -14.11 11.98
CA GLN A 252 12.73 -15.41 12.50
C GLN A 252 11.79 -15.96 13.59
N PRO A 253 10.54 -16.31 13.22
CA PRO A 253 9.56 -16.83 14.17
C PRO A 253 10.01 -18.17 14.77
N THR A 254 9.81 -18.32 16.08
CA THR A 254 9.95 -19.61 16.78
C THR A 254 8.59 -20.24 17.08
N MET A 255 7.52 -19.43 17.04
CA MET A 255 6.15 -19.90 17.06
C MET A 255 5.36 -19.29 15.88
N GLY A 256 4.47 -20.09 15.31
CA GLY A 256 3.64 -19.67 14.18
C GLY A 256 2.20 -20.11 14.37
N MET A 257 1.24 -19.21 14.12
CA MET A 257 -0.18 -19.48 14.26
C MET A 257 -0.91 -19.23 12.94
N ILE A 258 -1.75 -20.18 12.52
CA ILE A 258 -2.67 -20.01 11.40
C ILE A 258 -4.09 -20.01 11.95
N THR A 259 -4.72 -18.84 11.98
CA THR A 259 -6.03 -18.63 12.62
C THR A 259 -7.19 -19.19 11.80
N TYR A 260 -7.24 -18.87 10.51
CA TYR A 260 -8.30 -19.30 9.59
C TYR A 260 -7.87 -19.06 8.15
N ILE A 261 -8.15 -19.98 7.23
CA ILE A 261 -7.99 -19.76 5.79
C ILE A 261 -9.38 -19.79 5.13
N GLY A 262 -9.77 -18.63 4.61
CA GLY A 262 -11.02 -18.44 3.87
C GLY A 262 -10.78 -18.22 2.38
N SER A 263 -11.62 -17.38 1.77
CA SER A 263 -11.55 -17.00 0.35
C SER A 263 -11.04 -15.59 0.08
N GLN A 264 -10.66 -14.87 1.14
CA GLN A 264 -10.18 -13.50 1.02
C GLN A 264 -8.91 -13.43 0.18
N HIS A 265 -8.90 -12.52 -0.80
CA HIS A 265 -7.79 -12.31 -1.74
C HIS A 265 -7.50 -13.49 -2.69
N ILE A 266 -8.40 -14.48 -2.85
CA ILE A 266 -8.22 -15.55 -3.87
C ILE A 266 -7.88 -14.95 -5.25
N ALA A 267 -8.53 -13.85 -5.64
CA ALA A 267 -8.28 -13.17 -6.92
C ALA A 267 -6.81 -12.74 -7.12
N LEU A 268 -6.10 -12.43 -6.03
CA LEU A 268 -4.68 -12.07 -6.05
C LEU A 268 -3.75 -13.28 -6.01
N PHE A 269 -4.18 -14.36 -5.34
CA PHE A 269 -3.42 -15.62 -5.26
C PHE A 269 -3.62 -16.53 -6.48
N GLY A 270 -4.71 -16.37 -7.22
CA GLY A 270 -5.05 -17.15 -8.42
C GLY A 270 -5.83 -18.43 -8.12
N SER A 271 -5.58 -19.10 -6.99
CA SER A 271 -6.32 -20.30 -6.57
C SER A 271 -6.38 -20.45 -5.04
N GLN A 272 -7.30 -21.29 -4.56
CA GLN A 272 -7.38 -21.64 -3.14
C GLN A 272 -6.11 -22.34 -2.64
N ASP A 273 -5.54 -23.23 -3.44
CA ASP A 273 -4.30 -23.92 -3.09
C ASP A 273 -3.12 -22.94 -3.01
N ALA A 274 -3.05 -21.95 -3.90
CA ALA A 274 -2.04 -20.91 -3.84
C ALA A 274 -2.17 -20.05 -2.57
N LEU A 275 -3.40 -19.72 -2.16
CA LEU A 275 -3.67 -19.04 -0.90
C LEU A 275 -3.25 -19.90 0.31
N CYS A 276 -3.62 -21.19 0.33
CA CYS A 276 -3.25 -22.11 1.41
C CYS A 276 -1.75 -22.26 1.53
N ASN A 277 -1.06 -22.51 0.41
CA ASN A 277 0.39 -22.62 0.34
C ASN A 277 1.08 -21.34 0.82
N ALA A 278 0.57 -20.17 0.43
CA ALA A 278 1.13 -18.89 0.87
C ALA A 278 0.98 -18.69 2.39
N LYS A 279 -0.15 -19.11 3.00
CA LYS A 279 -0.34 -19.04 4.46
C LYS A 279 0.51 -20.07 5.19
N ALA A 280 0.67 -21.26 4.61
CA ALA A 280 1.52 -22.33 5.15
C ALA A 280 3.01 -21.97 5.20
N GLU A 281 3.46 -20.95 4.45
CA GLU A 281 4.84 -20.43 4.53
C GLU A 281 5.26 -20.13 5.97
N LEU A 282 4.35 -19.65 6.83
CA LEU A 282 4.69 -19.34 8.21
C LEU A 282 5.18 -20.59 8.95
N VAL A 283 4.42 -21.68 8.88
CA VAL A 283 4.76 -22.91 9.60
C VAL A 283 5.87 -23.70 8.91
N GLN A 284 6.02 -23.53 7.59
CA GLN A 284 7.14 -24.09 6.84
C GLN A 284 8.49 -23.47 7.25
N TYR A 285 8.51 -22.18 7.59
CA TYR A 285 9.73 -21.45 7.97
C TYR A 285 10.07 -21.55 9.47
N LEU A 286 9.24 -22.20 10.28
CA LEU A 286 9.59 -22.42 11.69
C LEU A 286 10.79 -23.37 11.81
N PRO A 287 11.68 -23.15 12.79
CA PRO A 287 12.73 -24.11 13.11
C PRO A 287 12.12 -25.42 13.63
N GLN A 288 12.86 -26.52 13.56
CA GLN A 288 12.40 -27.82 14.11
C GLN A 288 12.07 -27.75 15.61
N THR A 289 12.78 -26.89 16.35
CA THR A 289 12.54 -26.61 17.77
C THR A 289 11.36 -25.67 18.02
N GLY A 290 10.75 -25.13 16.96
CA GLY A 290 9.62 -24.22 17.04
C GLY A 290 8.29 -24.94 17.28
N VAL A 291 7.22 -24.15 17.38
CA VAL A 291 5.85 -24.66 17.58
C VAL A 291 4.86 -24.01 16.62
N ALA A 292 4.13 -24.83 15.87
CA ALA A 292 3.03 -24.41 15.01
C ALA A 292 1.68 -24.61 15.72
N PHE A 293 0.83 -23.59 15.71
CA PHE A 293 -0.56 -23.67 16.16
C PHE A 293 -1.49 -23.58 14.95
N ILE A 294 -2.27 -24.63 14.73
CA ILE A 294 -3.14 -24.76 13.57
C ILE A 294 -4.58 -24.87 14.03
N ASN A 295 -5.47 -24.08 13.43
CA ASN A 295 -6.91 -24.24 13.64
C ASN A 295 -7.39 -25.58 13.05
N GLY A 296 -7.80 -26.50 13.91
CA GLY A 296 -8.33 -27.82 13.58
C GLY A 296 -9.72 -27.76 12.96
N ASP A 297 -10.52 -26.75 13.27
CA ASP A 297 -11.89 -26.62 12.75
C ASP A 297 -11.91 -26.12 11.28
N ASN A 298 -10.74 -25.83 10.70
CA ASN A 298 -10.61 -25.40 9.31
C ASN A 298 -9.73 -26.38 8.51
N GLU A 299 -10.35 -27.18 7.64
CA GLU A 299 -9.66 -28.17 6.79
C GLU A 299 -8.50 -27.57 5.97
N LEU A 300 -8.66 -26.32 5.51
CA LEU A 300 -7.63 -25.61 4.76
C LEU A 300 -6.40 -25.28 5.61
N CYS A 301 -6.60 -24.89 6.88
CA CYS A 301 -5.52 -24.76 7.86
C CYS A 301 -4.82 -26.10 8.10
N GLN A 302 -5.58 -27.20 8.22
CA GLN A 302 -4.99 -28.53 8.44
C GLN A 302 -4.04 -28.95 7.31
N LYS A 303 -4.31 -28.56 6.06
CA LYS A 303 -3.37 -28.80 4.94
C LYS A 303 -1.97 -28.21 5.18
N ALA A 304 -1.86 -27.14 5.99
CA ALA A 304 -0.57 -26.56 6.36
C ALA A 304 0.30 -27.50 7.21
N LEU A 305 -0.29 -28.49 7.89
CA LEU A 305 0.44 -29.49 8.68
C LEU A 305 1.42 -30.31 7.82
N ALA A 306 1.10 -30.56 6.55
CA ALA A 306 2.00 -31.26 5.64
C ALA A 306 3.29 -30.47 5.33
N HIS A 307 3.31 -29.16 5.64
CA HIS A 307 4.42 -28.27 5.33
C HIS A 307 5.31 -27.94 6.54
N THR A 308 4.91 -28.30 7.76
CA THR A 308 5.69 -28.01 8.97
C THR A 308 6.64 -29.14 9.34
N LYS A 309 7.84 -28.77 9.78
CA LYS A 309 8.80 -29.68 10.44
C LYS A 309 8.87 -29.45 11.95
N ALA A 310 8.20 -28.42 12.43
CA ALA A 310 8.13 -28.04 13.83
C ALA A 310 7.10 -28.91 14.57
N LYS A 311 7.20 -28.98 15.91
CA LYS A 311 6.12 -29.51 16.74
C LYS A 311 4.85 -28.74 16.42
N HIS A 312 3.71 -29.43 16.27
CA HIS A 312 2.44 -28.76 16.00
C HIS A 312 1.41 -29.08 17.08
N ILE A 313 0.53 -28.11 17.30
CA ILE A 313 -0.62 -28.19 18.19
C ILE A 313 -1.84 -27.82 17.36
N VAL A 314 -2.79 -28.73 17.28
CA VAL A 314 -4.09 -28.49 16.66
C VAL A 314 -5.02 -27.95 17.72
N VAL A 315 -5.66 -26.81 17.44
CA VAL A 315 -6.59 -26.13 18.34
C VAL A 315 -7.95 -26.07 17.66
N GLY A 316 -9.00 -26.56 18.32
CA GLY A 316 -10.34 -26.57 17.78
C GLY A 316 -11.35 -26.92 18.87
N THR A 317 -12.63 -26.91 18.51
CA THR A 317 -13.72 -27.21 19.44
C THR A 317 -14.10 -28.68 19.51
N GLY A 318 -13.57 -29.52 18.61
CA GLY A 318 -13.87 -30.96 18.52
C GLY A 318 -13.99 -31.41 17.08
#